data_AF-A0A9E5TTN8-F1
#
_entry.id   AF-A0A9E5TTN8-F1
#
_cell.length_a   1.000
_cell.length_b   1.000
_cell.length_c   1.000
_cell.angle_alpha   90.00
_cell.angle_beta   90.00
_cell.angle_gamma   90.00
#
_symmetry.space_group_name_H-M   'P 1'
#
loop_
_entity.id
_entity.type
_entity.pdbx_description
1 polymer ?
#
loop_
_entity_poly.entity_id
_entity_poly.type
_entity_poly.pdbx_seq_one_letter_code
_entity_poly.pdbx_strand_id
1 'polypeptide(L)' 'TFVASFEPQSLWQHFDEILTIPRGSKDEERIRRYVIEVAERTGLDHQADATGNVVVRKPASPGHEDAPITVLQSHLDMVN' A
#
# COMPACT_ATOMS: atom_id res chain seq x y z
N THR A 1 13.67 -2.98 -11.07
CA THR A 1 13.54 -4.40 -11.48
C THR A 1 12.97 -4.40 -12.91
N PHE A 2 12.29 -5.43 -13.43
CA PHE A 2 12.01 -5.54 -14.89
C PHE A 2 10.54 -5.32 -15.27
N VAL A 3 9.65 -5.03 -14.31
CA VAL A 3 8.20 -4.93 -14.56
C VAL A 3 7.66 -3.51 -14.53
N ALA A 4 8.46 -2.51 -14.10
CA ALA A 4 8.01 -1.12 -13.95
C ALA A 4 7.44 -0.48 -15.23
N SER A 5 7.76 -1.00 -16.42
CA SER A 5 7.26 -0.52 -17.71
C SER A 5 5.95 -1.20 -18.16
N PHE A 6 5.40 -2.12 -17.37
CA PHE A 6 4.14 -2.79 -17.71
C PHE A 6 2.93 -1.88 -17.46
N GLU A 7 1.84 -2.13 -18.17
CA GLU A 7 0.58 -1.39 -17.98
C GLU A 7 -0.35 -2.10 -16.99
N PRO A 8 -1.05 -1.37 -16.09
CA PRO A 8 -0.97 0.08 -15.89
C PRO A 8 0.28 0.50 -15.11
N GLN A 9 1.00 1.51 -15.60
CA GLN A 9 2.31 1.90 -15.05
C GLN A 9 2.30 2.20 -13.55
N SER A 10 1.27 2.89 -13.03
CA SER A 10 1.20 3.25 -11.61
C SER A 10 1.19 2.03 -10.70
N LEU A 11 0.50 0.95 -11.10
CA LEU A 11 0.47 -0.30 -10.34
C LEU A 11 1.83 -0.98 -10.38
N TRP A 12 2.40 -1.12 -11.58
CA TRP A 12 3.61 -1.89 -11.78
C TRP A 12 4.85 -1.20 -11.23
N GLN A 13 4.88 0.13 -11.17
CA GLN A 13 5.95 0.87 -10.48
C GLN A 13 5.97 0.54 -8.98
N HIS A 14 4.81 0.58 -8.32
CA HIS A 14 4.70 0.15 -6.92
C HIS A 14 5.08 -1.31 -6.75
N PHE A 15 4.60 -2.20 -7.62
CA PHE A 15 4.93 -3.61 -7.52
C PHE A 15 6.43 -3.89 -7.73
N ASP A 16 7.07 -3.21 -8.67
CA ASP A 16 8.51 -3.29 -8.93
C ASP A 16 9.32 -2.89 -7.68
N GLU A 17 8.91 -1.82 -6.98
CA GLU A 17 9.52 -1.42 -5.70
C GLU A 17 9.30 -2.49 -4.61
N ILE A 18 8.06 -3.00 -4.48
CA ILE A 18 7.71 -4.05 -3.50
C ILE A 18 8.54 -5.32 -3.70
N LEU A 19 8.87 -5.71 -4.93
CA LEU A 19 9.72 -6.87 -5.22
C LEU A 19 11.13 -6.75 -4.65
N THR A 20 11.62 -5.52 -4.43
CA THR A 20 12.95 -5.27 -3.84
C THR A 20 12.95 -5.35 -2.31
N ILE A 21 11.78 -5.49 -1.68
CA ILE A 21 11.59 -5.49 -0.23
C ILE A 21 11.32 -6.94 0.23
N PRO A 22 12.27 -7.58 0.94
CA PRO A 22 12.00 -8.81 1.66
C PRO A 22 10.81 -8.62 2.61
N ARG A 23 9.83 -9.52 2.49
CA ARG A 23 8.54 -9.43 3.19
C ARG A 23 7.98 -10.81 3.53
N GLY A 24 8.84 -11.71 4.02
CA GLY A 24 8.38 -13.03 4.47
C GLY A 24 7.36 -12.91 5.61
N SER A 25 6.50 -13.91 5.79
CA SER A 25 5.60 -13.93 6.95
C SER A 25 6.38 -13.76 8.26
N LYS A 26 5.92 -12.85 9.13
CA LYS A 26 6.57 -12.37 10.36
C LYS A 26 7.73 -11.37 10.19
N ASP A 27 8.06 -10.97 8.95
CA ASP A 27 9.06 -9.95 8.62
C ASP A 27 8.45 -8.82 7.76
N GLU A 28 7.31 -8.30 8.19
CA GLU A 28 6.52 -7.32 7.43
C GLU A 28 6.93 -5.85 7.70
N GLU A 29 7.87 -5.59 8.61
CA GLU A 29 8.18 -4.23 9.05
C GLU A 29 8.63 -3.31 7.91
N ARG A 30 9.46 -3.84 7.00
CA ARG A 30 10.01 -3.05 5.89
C ARG A 30 8.94 -2.70 4.86
N ILE A 31 8.12 -3.67 4.48
CA ILE A 31 7.03 -3.45 3.54
C ILE A 31 5.93 -2.57 4.15
N ARG A 32 5.69 -2.68 5.46
CA ARG A 32 4.80 -1.79 6.21
C ARG A 32 5.25 -0.33 6.13
N ARG A 33 6.55 -0.08 6.37
CA ARG A 33 7.13 1.27 6.27
C ARG A 33 7.00 1.83 4.85
N TYR A 34 7.22 1.02 3.83
CA TYR A 34 7.00 1.44 2.44
C TYR A 34 5.56 1.93 2.19
N VAL A 35 4.53 1.22 2.67
CA VAL A 35 3.14 1.65 2.53
C VAL A 35 2.87 2.98 3.24
N ILE A 36 3.43 3.16 4.45
CA ILE A 36 3.31 4.41 5.22
C ILE A 36 3.99 5.56 4.46
N GLU A 37 5.20 5.37 3.95
CA GLU A 37 5.93 6.39 3.18
C GLU A 37 5.18 6.79 1.90
N VAL A 38 4.50 5.85 1.24
CA VAL A 38 3.62 6.16 0.09
C VAL A 38 2.44 7.03 0.54
N ALA A 39 1.80 6.72 1.67
CA ALA A 39 0.72 7.53 2.22
C ALA A 39 1.20 8.95 2.58
N GLU A 40 2.31 9.08 3.28
CA GLU A 40 2.91 10.38 3.65
C GLU A 40 3.26 11.22 2.41
N ARG A 41 3.93 10.63 1.43
CA ARG A 41 4.35 11.33 0.20
C ARG A 41 3.15 11.75 -0.67
N THR A 42 2.01 11.11 -0.50
CA THR A 42 0.75 11.45 -1.20
C THR A 42 -0.20 12.29 -0.34
N GLY A 43 0.19 12.64 0.89
CA GLY A 43 -0.61 13.43 1.82
C GLY A 43 -1.85 12.72 2.34
N LEU A 44 -1.84 11.38 2.38
CA LEU A 44 -2.95 10.57 2.86
C LEU A 44 -2.82 10.28 4.35
N ASP A 45 -3.96 10.32 5.05
CA ASP A 45 -4.05 9.88 6.44
C ASP A 45 -3.77 8.38 6.52
N HIS A 46 -3.03 7.97 7.54
CA HIS A 46 -2.70 6.57 7.74
C HIS A 46 -2.60 6.25 9.23
N GLN A 47 -2.80 4.98 9.56
CA GLN A 47 -2.69 4.49 10.91
C GLN A 47 -2.15 3.06 10.90
N ALA A 48 -1.23 2.78 11.82
CA ALA A 48 -0.78 1.44 12.14
C ALA A 48 -1.34 1.02 13.51
N ASP A 49 -1.80 -0.21 13.64
CA ASP A 49 -2.18 -0.78 14.94
C ASP A 49 -1.01 -1.46 15.66
N ALA A 50 -1.23 -1.91 16.90
CA ALA A 50 -0.22 -2.61 17.69
C ALA A 50 0.19 -3.97 17.11
N THR A 51 -0.62 -4.56 16.23
CA THR A 51 -0.32 -5.82 15.54
C THR A 51 0.51 -5.60 14.27
N GLY A 52 0.59 -4.36 13.79
CA GLY A 52 1.29 -3.97 12.57
C GLY A 52 0.41 -3.96 11.33
N ASN A 53 -0.92 -4.03 11.46
CA ASN A 53 -1.81 -3.76 10.33
C ASN A 53 -1.78 -2.27 9.98
N VAL A 54 -1.88 -1.95 8.69
CA VAL A 54 -1.91 -0.55 8.22
C VAL A 54 -3.20 -0.29 7.48
N VAL A 55 -3.81 0.85 7.78
CA VAL A 55 -4.91 1.43 7.00
C VAL A 55 -4.47 2.79 6.48
N VAL A 56 -4.72 3.04 5.20
CA VAL A 56 -4.54 4.33 4.53
C VAL A 56 -5.91 4.84 4.11
N ARG A 57 -6.22 6.10 4.40
CA ARG A 57 -7.51 6.74 4.12
C ARG A 57 -7.34 7.78 3.04
N LYS A 58 -8.16 7.66 2.00
CA LYS A 58 -8.24 8.61 0.90
C LYS A 58 -9.65 9.22 0.87
N PRO A 59 -9.79 10.56 0.81
CA PRO A 59 -11.11 11.18 0.67
C PRO A 59 -11.76 10.77 -0.65
N ALA A 60 -13.10 10.86 -0.70
CA ALA A 60 -13.83 10.67 -1.94
C ALA A 60 -13.34 11.65 -3.02
N SER A 61 -13.38 11.20 -4.28
CA SER A 61 -13.25 12.13 -5.41
C SER A 61 -14.45 13.07 -5.46
N PRO A 62 -14.30 14.29 -6.01
CA PRO A 62 -15.40 15.26 -6.09
C PRO A 62 -16.67 14.65 -6.71
N GLY A 63 -17.82 14.84 -6.05
CA GLY A 63 -19.12 14.30 -6.48
C GLY A 63 -19.44 12.90 -5.96
N HIS A 64 -18.59 12.32 -5.11
CA HIS A 64 -18.79 11.01 -4.49
C HIS A 64 -18.72 11.04 -2.94
N GLU A 65 -18.89 12.22 -2.33
CA GLU A 65 -18.75 12.43 -0.89
C GLU A 65 -19.73 11.59 -0.05
N ASP A 66 -20.93 11.32 -0.60
CA ASP A 66 -21.98 10.50 0.04
C ASP A 66 -21.95 9.02 -0.38
N ALA A 67 -20.97 8.61 -1.20
CA ALA A 67 -20.84 7.22 -1.61
C ALA A 67 -20.46 6.33 -0.40
N PRO A 68 -20.91 5.06 -0.36
CA PRO A 68 -20.51 4.14 0.70
C PRO A 68 -18.98 3.99 0.78
N ILE A 69 -18.45 4.00 2.01
CA ILE A 69 -17.02 3.74 2.26
C ILE A 69 -16.69 2.35 1.72
N THR A 70 -15.63 2.27 0.90
CA THR A 70 -15.11 1.02 0.35
C THR A 70 -13.71 0.77 0.89
N VAL A 71 -13.46 -0.45 1.35
CA VAL A 71 -12.15 -0.87 1.85
C VAL A 71 -11.55 -1.86 0.84
N LEU A 72 -10.37 -1.54 0.32
CA LEU A 72 -9.55 -2.48 -0.45
C LEU A 72 -8.57 -3.15 0.51
N GLN A 73 -8.64 -4.47 0.64
CA GLN A 73 -7.81 -5.23 1.58
C GLN A 73 -6.86 -6.14 0.84
N SER A 74 -5.61 -6.18 1.31
CA SER A 74 -4.57 -7.12 0.93
C SER A 74 -3.70 -7.44 2.15
N HIS A 75 -2.81 -8.41 2.04
CA HIS A 75 -1.83 -8.76 3.07
C HIS A 75 -0.42 -8.36 2.62
N LEU A 76 0.45 -8.03 3.58
CA LEU A 76 1.79 -7.49 3.31
C LEU A 76 2.83 -8.58 3.06
N ASP A 77 2.63 -9.77 3.60
CA ASP A 77 3.62 -10.84 3.59
C ASP A 77 3.58 -11.68 2.30
N MET A 78 4.65 -12.45 2.08
CA MET A 78 4.68 -13.58 1.14
C MET A 78 5.07 -14.86 1.87
N VAL A 79 4.67 -15.97 1.27
CA VAL A 79 5.23 -17.28 1.58
C VAL A 79 6.71 -17.28 1.18
N ASN A 80 7.57 -17.77 2.09
CA ASN A 80 9.00 -17.96 1.85
C ASN A 80 9.27 -19.23 1.02
#